data_AF-A0A8T7CB56-F1
#
_entry.id   AF-A0A8T7CB56-F1
#
_cell.length_a   1.000
_cell.length_b   1.000
_cell.length_c   1.000
_cell.angle_alpha   90.00
_cell.angle_beta   90.00
_cell.angle_gamma   90.00
#
_symmetry.space_group_name_H-M   'P 1'
#
loop_
_entity.id
_entity.type
_entity.pdbx_description
1 polymer ?
#
loop_
_entity_poly.entity_id
_entity_poly.type
_entity_poly.pdbx_seq_one_letter_code
_entity_poly.pdbx_strand_id
1 'polypeptide(L)'
;MVDPKLIDDLARRLAGSLPAGLRTLQDELEQNFRPVLQSALSRFDLVTREEFDVQAAVLAKARKQIDTLLARLEELEAHLAKKTPPSD
;
A
#
# COMPACT_ATOMS: atom_id res chain seq x y z
N MET A 1 11.20 5.69 -8.08
CA MET A 1 11.48 7.07 -7.62
C MET A 1 10.23 7.66 -6.99
N VAL A 2 10.37 8.43 -5.91
CA VAL A 2 9.25 9.18 -5.32
C VAL A 2 8.71 10.15 -6.37
N ASP A 3 7.39 10.13 -6.60
CA ASP A 3 6.75 10.94 -7.64
C ASP A 3 6.82 12.44 -7.25
N PRO A 4 7.39 13.32 -8.08
CA PRO A 4 7.44 14.76 -7.83
C PRO A 4 6.06 15.36 -7.54
N LYS A 5 4.99 14.82 -8.15
CA LYS A 5 3.62 15.29 -7.93
C LYS A 5 3.13 15.04 -6.51
N LEU A 6 3.55 13.93 -5.89
CA LEU A 6 3.19 13.62 -4.49
C LEU A 6 3.87 14.59 -3.52
N ILE A 7 5.12 14.97 -3.79
CA ILE A 7 5.84 15.96 -2.97
C ILE A 7 5.18 17.33 -3.10
N ASP A 8 4.77 17.72 -4.31
CA ASP A 8 4.08 18.98 -4.57
C ASP A 8 2.71 19.04 -3.87
N ASP A 9 1.92 17.96 -3.93
CA ASP A 9 0.64 17.87 -3.23
C ASP A 9 0.81 17.92 -1.70
N LEU A 10 1.85 17.29 -1.16
CA LEU A 10 2.15 17.32 0.27
C LEU A 10 2.56 18.73 0.71
N ALA A 11 3.42 19.39 -0.07
CA ALA A 11 3.85 20.76 0.17
C ALA A 11 2.67 21.73 0.16
N ARG A 12 1.74 21.60 -0.80
CA ARG A 12 0.52 22.42 -0.88
C ARG A 12 -0.42 22.20 0.29
N ARG A 13 -0.62 20.96 0.73
CA ARG A 13 -1.45 20.64 1.89
C ARG A 13 -0.86 21.22 3.18
N LEU A 14 0.46 21.11 3.35
CA LEU A 14 1.17 21.71 4.49
C LEU A 14 1.07 23.23 4.46
N ALA A 15 1.30 23.85 3.30
CA ALA A 15 1.20 25.29 3.12
C ALA A 15 -0.25 25.79 3.34
N GLY A 16 -1.26 25.03 2.92
CA GLY A 16 -2.67 25.32 3.16
C GLY A 16 -3.13 25.15 4.61
N SER A 17 -2.37 24.42 5.44
CA SER A 17 -2.63 24.27 6.87
C SER A 17 -2.05 25.40 7.73
N LEU A 18 -1.33 26.36 7.11
CA LEU A 18 -0.72 27.47 7.81
C LEU A 18 -1.75 28.51 8.30
N PRO A 19 -1.53 29.11 9.48
CA PRO A 19 -2.37 30.19 10.01
C PRO A 19 -2.51 31.36 9.04
N ALA A 20 -3.66 32.05 9.05
CA ALA A 20 -4.00 33.11 8.10
C ALA A 20 -2.94 34.24 8.02
N GLY A 21 -2.19 34.50 9.10
CA GLY A 21 -1.12 35.50 9.14
C GLY A 21 0.16 35.13 8.36
N LEU A 22 0.30 33.88 7.91
CA LEU A 22 1.47 33.40 7.15
C LEU A 22 1.15 33.09 5.68
N ARG A 23 -0.10 33.32 5.23
CA ARG A 23 -0.49 33.07 3.83
C ARG A 23 0.25 33.94 2.82
N THR A 24 0.71 35.12 3.20
CA THR A 24 1.53 35.98 2.34
C THR A 24 2.94 35.41 2.09
N LEU A 25 3.38 34.46 2.92
CA LEU A 25 4.64 33.74 2.79
C LEU A 25 4.44 32.31 2.23
N GLN A 26 3.24 31.98 1.78
CA GLN A 26 2.89 30.63 1.33
C GLN A 26 3.79 30.15 0.18
N ASP A 27 4.02 31.01 -0.82
CA ASP A 27 4.82 30.66 -2.00
C ASP A 27 6.30 30.45 -1.64
N GLU A 28 6.86 31.28 -0.76
CA GLU A 28 8.23 31.12 -0.25
C GLU A 28 8.37 29.86 0.61
N LEU A 29 7.35 29.53 1.40
CA LEU A 29 7.33 28.32 2.20
C LEU A 29 7.20 27.06 1.33
N GLU A 30 6.36 27.07 0.30
CA GLU A 30 6.23 25.95 -0.65
C GLU A 30 7.57 25.65 -1.34
N GLN A 31 8.27 26.69 -1.81
CA GLN A 31 9.59 26.54 -2.45
C GLN A 31 10.65 26.00 -1.49
N ASN A 32 10.62 26.39 -0.22
CA ASN A 32 11.56 25.93 0.79
C ASN A 32 11.21 24.53 1.34
N PHE A 33 9.92 24.16 1.39
CA PHE A 33 9.49 22.86 1.91
C PHE A 33 9.76 21.72 0.95
N ARG A 34 9.66 21.94 -0.37
CA ARG A 34 9.91 20.90 -1.38
C ARG A 34 11.27 20.18 -1.22
N PRO A 35 12.42 20.87 -1.18
CA PRO A 35 13.72 20.21 -1.00
C PRO A 35 13.89 19.57 0.38
N VAL A 36 13.29 20.14 1.43
CA VAL A 36 13.30 19.56 2.78
C VAL A 36 12.52 18.25 2.84
N LEU A 37 11.31 18.23 2.26
CA LEU A 37 10.48 17.03 2.12
C LEU A 37 11.17 15.97 1.28
N GLN A 38 11.80 16.36 0.18
CA GLN A 38 12.54 15.44 -0.67
C GLN A 38 13.73 14.81 0.08
N SER A 39 14.49 15.62 0.84
CA SER A 39 15.58 15.11 1.68
C SER A 39 15.08 14.21 2.81
N ALA A 40 13.98 14.56 3.47
CA ALA A 40 13.38 13.74 4.51
C ALA A 40 12.87 12.40 3.96
N LEU A 41 12.13 12.43 2.84
CA LEU A 41 11.62 11.23 2.16
C LEU A 41 12.74 10.33 1.64
N SER A 42 13.86 10.89 1.18
CA SER A 42 15.03 10.10 0.79
C SER A 42 15.72 9.37 1.94
N ARG A 43 15.49 9.78 3.18
CA ARG A 43 16.02 9.10 4.38
C ARG A 43 15.13 7.95 4.85
N PHE A 44 13.91 7.85 4.33
CA PHE A 44 13.03 6.71 4.57
C PHE A 44 13.29 5.64 3.51
N ASP A 45 13.19 4.37 3.90
CA ASP A 45 13.31 3.22 3.00
C ASP A 45 12.01 3.07 2.19
N LEU A 46 11.80 4.01 1.26
CA LEU A 46 10.59 4.08 0.46
C LEU A 46 10.67 3.11 -0.71
N VAL A 47 9.76 2.14 -0.73
CA VAL A 47 9.51 1.32 -1.93
C VAL A 47 8.81 2.15 -3.00
N THR A 48 9.13 1.88 -4.26
CA THR A 48 8.43 2.53 -5.37
C THR A 48 6.99 2.05 -5.45
N ARG A 49 6.12 2.88 -6.04
CA ARG A 49 4.71 2.50 -6.25
C ARG A 49 4.58 1.24 -7.08
N GLU A 50 5.43 1.09 -8.10
CA GLU A 50 5.46 -0.08 -8.97
C GLU A 50 5.84 -1.35 -8.20
N GLU A 51 6.88 -1.30 -7.37
CA GLU A 51 7.26 -2.44 -6.50
C GLU A 51 6.14 -2.80 -5.52
N PHE A 52 5.47 -1.81 -4.93
CA PHE A 52 4.31 -2.05 -4.07
C PHE A 52 3.18 -2.76 -4.83
N ASP A 53 2.82 -2.26 -6.01
CA ASP A 53 1.74 -2.83 -6.81
C ASP A 53 2.07 -4.27 -7.26
N VAL A 54 3.33 -4.57 -7.57
CA VAL A 54 3.80 -5.93 -7.86
C VAL A 54 3.63 -6.85 -6.64
N GLN A 55 4.06 -6.41 -5.44
CA GLN A 55 3.91 -7.22 -4.23
C GLN A 55 2.43 -7.44 -3.87
N ALA A 56 1.59 -6.42 -4.04
CA ALA A 56 0.14 -6.53 -3.84
C ALA A 56 -0.48 -7.56 -4.80
N ALA A 57 -0.07 -7.58 -6.07
CA ALA A 57 -0.53 -8.56 -7.04
C ALA A 57 -0.08 -10.00 -6.70
N VAL A 58 1.16 -10.17 -6.24
CA VAL A 58 1.68 -11.47 -5.77
C VAL A 58 0.88 -11.97 -4.57
N LEU A 59 0.59 -11.10 -3.60
CA LEU A 59 -0.22 -11.43 -2.43
C LEU A 59 -1.64 -11.84 -2.82
N ALA A 60 -2.27 -11.10 -3.73
CA ALA A 60 -3.60 -11.43 -4.24
C ALA A 60 -3.63 -12.80 -4.93
N LYS A 61 -2.59 -13.13 -5.71
CA LYS A 61 -2.45 -14.44 -6.34
C LYS A 61 -2.29 -15.55 -5.30
N ALA A 62 -1.45 -15.35 -4.29
CA ALA A 62 -1.26 -16.32 -3.20
C ALA A 62 -2.57 -16.58 -2.46
N ARG A 63 -3.36 -15.53 -2.17
CA ARG A 63 -4.67 -15.67 -1.54
C ARG A 63 -5.62 -16.54 -2.37
N LYS A 64 -5.70 -16.29 -3.68
CA LYS A 64 -6.52 -17.10 -4.60
C LYS A 64 -6.07 -18.57 -4.62
N GLN A 65 -4.76 -18.83 -4.58
CA GLN A 65 -4.24 -20.20 -4.53
C GLN A 65 -4.61 -20.90 -3.23
N ILE A 66 -4.54 -20.20 -2.08
CA ILE A 66 -4.99 -20.73 -0.78
C ILE A 66 -6.47 -21.10 -0.83
N ASP A 67 -7.32 -20.21 -1.32
CA ASP A 67 -8.77 -20.47 -1.40
C ASP A 67 -9.08 -21.69 -2.29
N THR A 68 -8.34 -21.86 -3.39
CA THR A 68 -8.45 -23.04 -4.27
C THR A 68 -8.03 -24.33 -3.57
N LEU A 69 -6.95 -24.28 -2.78
CA LEU A 69 -6.47 -25.44 -2.04
C LEU A 69 -7.42 -25.84 -0.92
N LEU A 70 -8.00 -24.86 -0.22
CA LEU A 70 -9.02 -25.10 0.81
C LEU A 70 -10.25 -25.79 0.23
N ALA A 71 -10.77 -25.30 -0.91
CA ALA A 71 -11.91 -25.94 -1.58
C ALA A 71 -11.62 -27.40 -1.97
N ARG A 72 -10.42 -27.68 -2.50
CA ARG A 72 -9.99 -29.05 -2.82
C ARG A 72 -9.85 -29.92 -1.57
N LEU A 73 -9.40 -29.35 -0.47
CA LEU A 73 -9.30 -30.07 0.81
C LEU A 73 -10.70 -30.47 1.29
N GLU A 74 -11.66 -29.56 1.27
CA GLU A 74 -13.05 -29.83 1.64
C GLU A 74 -13.68 -30.93 0.77
N GLU A 75 -13.46 -30.89 -0.56
CA GLU A 75 -13.92 -31.93 -1.48
C GLU A 75 -13.32 -33.30 -1.12
N LEU A 76 -12.02 -33.35 -0.83
CA LEU A 76 -11.33 -34.58 -0.45
C LEU A 76 -11.80 -35.11 0.90
N GLU A 77 -11.96 -34.24 1.90
CA GLU A 77 -12.50 -34.59 3.21
C GLU A 77 -13.92 -35.15 3.10
N ALA A 78 -14.78 -34.52 2.29
CA ALA A 78 -16.13 -35.02 2.02
C ALA A 78 -16.13 -36.38 1.31
N HIS A 79 -15.20 -36.60 0.38
CA HIS A 79 -15.05 -37.89 -0.30
C HIS A 79 -14.56 -39.00 0.65
N LEU A 80 -13.64 -38.68 1.56
CA LEU A 80 -13.16 -39.61 2.57
C LEU A 80 -14.25 -39.95 3.61
N ALA A 81 -15.01 -38.95 4.07
CA ALA A 81 -16.14 -39.15 4.97
C ALA A 81 -17.23 -40.05 4.36
N LYS A 82 -17.44 -39.97 3.04
CA LYS A 82 -18.37 -40.87 2.32
C LYS A 82 -17.82 -42.29 2.13
N LYS A 83 -16.50 -42.47 2.18
CA LYS A 83 -15.83 -43.76 1.92
C LYS A 83 -15.67 -44.62 3.18
N THR A 84 -15.70 -44.01 4.37
CA THR A 84 -15.77 -44.74 5.64
C THR A 84 -17.25 -45.04 5.95
N PRO A 85 -17.72 -46.31 5.89
CA PRO A 85 -19.05 -46.66 6.38
C PRO A 85 -19.09 -46.41 7.90
N PRO A 86 -20.26 -46.16 8.51
CA PRO A 86 -20.39 -46.29 9.95
C PRO A 86 -19.98 -47.73 10.29
N SER A 87 -18.89 -47.88 11.04
CA SER A 87 -18.64 -49.14 11.75
C SER A 87 -19.82 -49.33 12.69
N ASP A 88 -20.51 -50.46 12.55
CA ASP A 88 -21.25 -51.08 13.67
C ASP A 88 -20.37 -51.11 14.93
#